data_AF-B3S194-F1
#
_entry.id   AF-B3S194-F1
#
_cell.length_a   1.000
_cell.length_b   1.000
_cell.length_c   1.000
_cell.angle_alpha   90.00
_cell.angle_beta   90.00
_cell.angle_gamma   90.00
#
_symmetry.space_group_name_H-M   'P 1'
#
loop_
_entity.id
_entity.type
_entity.pdbx_description
1 polymer ?
#
loop_
_entity_poly.entity_id
_entity_poly.type
_entity_poly.pdbx_seq_one_letter_code
_entity_poly.pdbx_strand_id
1 'polypeptide(L)'
;MEAMHPAIPGDTVIRGVIPFAVVSLLAVLFSFFYTRYYLRRRESETFSTTVIILSMSMALLTSLLLPLDIFFVSSMKNTDGSYKSWAKDEKTRDHIENTIAIAYYGKENYVNKNIVAYGLVIAFAFIILPFTYFYYEEDDEDATVSSVHAFIPQSSPPANATRFDERLKFLFDEFATNGIERGLSFTIGCLTVLGMLLMVLYTAYGMTSLPFDLMIGSPSLNANSFDYETEVINEQTRLLQAKMQNNTGKSYQERRRLDELEQARRTVDRRRSQMEANQNSWFAKIACIWRPFQVYPLDYIFFLSILLYVFLSSVSGIRKIGIRFCCIKAYRIHPGRTTTQAMLFMCFFLVLIVLSLNVVMYTIAPRYVTFGSQHYLGNSSYTSDNYNMTQILTTQKCTLEAANEACVETRTVILLFRFCYRIFVFGIIYYWTNWVFLAIFMVTFLAAFVRCRKPSVTSTYIDEDSDYDSDEELLRNS
;
A
#
# COMPACT_ATOMS: atom_id res chain seq x y z
N MET A 1 -3.94 38.31 33.52
CA MET A 1 -3.13 37.07 33.51
C MET A 1 -3.70 36.20 32.41
N GLU A 2 -3.13 36.28 31.21
CA GLU A 2 -3.42 35.33 30.13
C GLU A 2 -3.10 33.92 30.64
N ALA A 3 -4.11 33.06 30.70
CA ALA A 3 -3.93 31.67 31.04
C ALA A 3 -3.06 31.05 29.94
N MET A 4 -1.84 30.67 30.33
CA MET A 4 -0.91 29.93 29.49
C MET A 4 -1.61 28.66 28.99
N HIS A 5 -1.89 28.60 27.68
CA HIS A 5 -2.44 27.40 27.05
C HIS A 5 -1.55 26.21 27.42
N PRO A 6 -2.09 25.11 27.97
CA PRO A 6 -1.29 23.95 28.30
C PRO A 6 -0.69 23.37 27.01
N ALA A 7 0.61 23.59 26.84
CA ALA A 7 1.36 23.03 25.73
C ALA A 7 1.45 21.52 25.87
N ILE A 8 1.29 20.79 24.76
CA ILE A 8 1.50 19.34 24.72
C ILE A 8 2.94 19.08 25.22
N PRO A 9 3.14 18.14 26.16
CA PRO A 9 4.49 17.81 26.62
C PRO A 9 5.38 17.45 25.42
N GLY A 10 6.56 18.07 25.31
CA GLY A 10 7.49 17.84 24.19
C GLY A 10 7.76 16.35 23.96
N ASP A 11 7.88 15.57 25.03
CA ASP A 11 8.07 14.11 24.97
C ASP A 11 6.95 13.38 24.23
N THR A 12 5.71 13.83 24.37
CA THR A 12 4.55 13.20 23.69
C THR A 12 4.56 13.54 22.21
N VAL A 13 4.90 14.79 21.86
CA VAL A 13 5.04 15.22 20.46
C VAL A 13 6.18 14.47 19.78
N ILE A 14 7.35 14.40 20.42
CA ILE A 14 8.54 13.72 19.91
C ILE A 14 8.25 12.24 19.62
N ARG A 15 7.54 11.55 20.53
CA ARG A 15 7.18 10.13 20.37
C ARG A 15 6.23 9.86 19.20
N GLY A 16 5.42 10.83 18.77
CA GLY A 16 4.53 10.69 17.62
C GLY A 16 5.13 11.19 16.32
N VAL A 17 5.72 12.40 16.33
CA VAL A 17 6.17 13.11 15.13
C VAL A 17 7.43 12.49 14.53
N ILE A 18 8.39 12.05 15.35
CA ILE A 18 9.62 11.43 14.84
C ILE A 18 9.33 10.15 14.04
N PRO A 19 8.64 9.13 14.58
CA PRO A 19 8.35 7.92 13.81
C PRO A 19 7.48 8.23 12.58
N PHE A 20 6.53 9.17 12.70
CA PHE A 20 5.75 9.63 11.56
C PHE A 20 6.62 10.24 10.45
N ALA A 21 7.58 11.10 10.79
CA ALA A 21 8.51 11.71 9.84
C ALA A 21 9.40 10.67 9.15
N VAL A 22 9.93 9.70 9.93
CA VAL A 22 10.73 8.59 9.40
C VAL A 22 9.93 7.74 8.42
N VAL A 23 8.72 7.32 8.81
CA VAL A 23 7.84 6.48 7.98
C VAL A 23 7.36 7.24 6.73
N SER A 24 7.10 8.54 6.85
CA SER A 24 6.78 9.41 5.71
C SER A 24 7.94 9.51 4.72
N LEU A 25 9.17 9.68 5.21
CA LEU A 25 10.37 9.67 4.37
C LEU A 25 10.54 8.32 3.64
N LEU A 26 10.34 7.20 4.34
CA LEU A 26 10.37 5.87 3.73
C LEU A 26 9.31 5.70 2.64
N ALA A 27 8.10 6.23 2.83
CA ALA A 27 7.04 6.19 1.82
C ALA A 27 7.37 7.02 0.57
N VAL A 28 7.99 8.20 0.73
CA VAL A 28 8.47 9.03 -0.38
C VAL A 28 9.61 8.34 -1.13
N LEU A 29 10.58 7.78 -0.41
CA LEU A 29 11.68 7.02 -1.00
C LEU A 29 11.15 5.80 -1.76
N PHE A 30 10.21 5.06 -1.17
CA PHE A 30 9.54 3.95 -1.82
C PHE A 30 8.86 4.40 -3.13
N SER A 31 8.12 5.51 -3.11
CA SER A 31 7.47 6.06 -4.31
C SER A 31 8.47 6.43 -5.41
N PHE A 32 9.61 7.02 -5.03
CA PHE A 32 10.70 7.35 -5.95
C PHE A 32 11.31 6.09 -6.59
N PHE A 33 11.71 5.12 -5.76
CA PHE A 33 12.32 3.87 -6.25
C PHE A 33 11.35 3.03 -7.05
N TYR A 34 10.09 2.95 -6.63
CA TYR A 34 9.01 2.28 -7.34
C TYR A 34 8.85 2.87 -8.75
N THR A 35 8.75 4.20 -8.84
CA THR A 35 8.57 4.88 -10.13
C THR A 35 9.77 4.61 -11.04
N ARG A 36 11.00 4.73 -10.53
CA ARG A 36 12.23 4.44 -11.28
C ARG A 36 12.40 2.98 -11.69
N TYR A 37 11.82 2.05 -10.94
CA TYR A 37 11.89 0.63 -11.23
C TYR A 37 10.96 0.23 -12.39
N TYR A 38 9.75 0.80 -12.46
CA TYR A 38 8.80 0.50 -13.53
C TYR A 38 9.03 1.33 -14.80
N LEU A 39 9.30 2.63 -14.67
CA LEU A 39 9.34 3.56 -15.79
C LEU A 39 10.53 3.31 -16.74
N ARG A 40 10.27 3.31 -18.06
CA ARG A 40 11.30 3.18 -19.10
C ARG A 40 12.18 4.44 -19.15
N ARG A 41 13.50 4.29 -18.93
CA ARG A 41 14.45 5.42 -18.86
C ARG A 41 14.57 6.28 -20.12
N ARG A 42 14.11 5.80 -21.28
CA ARG A 42 14.29 6.48 -22.57
C ARG A 42 13.09 7.37 -22.96
N GLU A 43 11.92 7.12 -22.38
CA GLU A 43 10.66 7.85 -22.64
C GLU A 43 10.20 8.66 -21.40
N SER A 44 11.04 8.70 -20.36
CA SER A 44 10.66 9.34 -19.10
C SER A 44 10.87 10.85 -19.18
N GLU A 45 9.78 11.57 -19.43
CA GLU A 45 9.76 13.02 -19.26
C GLU A 45 9.82 13.41 -17.78
N THR A 46 10.59 14.46 -17.48
CA THR A 46 10.84 14.89 -16.09
C THR A 46 9.54 15.37 -15.42
N PHE A 47 8.69 16.09 -16.17
CA PHE A 47 7.42 16.58 -15.68
C PHE A 47 6.49 15.44 -15.24
N SER A 48 6.18 14.51 -16.15
CA SER A 48 5.29 13.37 -15.85
C SER A 48 5.83 12.47 -14.74
N THR A 49 7.14 12.24 -14.71
CA THR A 49 7.79 11.45 -13.64
C THR A 49 7.63 12.10 -12.26
N THR A 50 7.78 13.43 -12.17
CA THR A 50 7.61 14.16 -10.90
C THR A 50 6.15 14.12 -10.42
N VAL A 51 5.18 14.27 -11.33
CA VAL A 51 3.75 14.16 -11.01
C VAL A 51 3.41 12.78 -10.46
N ILE A 52 3.90 11.69 -11.08
CA ILE A 52 3.67 10.31 -10.62
C ILE A 52 4.22 10.12 -9.20
N ILE A 53 5.46 10.57 -8.95
CA ILE A 53 6.12 10.44 -7.64
C ILE A 53 5.36 11.23 -6.57
N LEU A 54 4.96 12.47 -6.88
CA LEU A 54 4.23 13.33 -5.94
C LEU A 54 2.83 12.76 -5.64
N SER A 55 2.11 12.31 -6.66
CA SER A 55 0.77 11.71 -6.52
C SER A 55 0.82 10.47 -5.62
N MET A 56 1.76 9.57 -5.89
CA MET A 56 1.92 8.33 -5.13
C MET A 56 2.36 8.62 -3.68
N SER A 57 3.33 9.52 -3.51
CA SER A 57 3.82 9.92 -2.19
C SER A 57 2.69 10.51 -1.35
N MET A 58 1.83 11.34 -1.97
CA MET A 58 0.70 11.93 -1.27
C MET A 58 -0.31 10.87 -0.83
N ALA A 59 -0.68 9.92 -1.70
CA ALA A 59 -1.64 8.87 -1.36
C ALA A 59 -1.13 7.97 -0.22
N LEU A 60 0.17 7.65 -0.19
CA LEU A 60 0.76 6.92 0.93
C LEU A 60 0.80 7.77 2.20
N LEU A 61 1.15 9.05 2.10
CA LEU A 61 1.20 9.97 3.24
C LEU A 61 -0.18 10.18 3.89
N THR A 62 -1.25 10.30 3.09
CA THR A 62 -2.61 10.45 3.62
C THR A 62 -3.06 9.23 4.42
N SER A 63 -2.59 8.05 4.04
CA SER A 63 -2.86 6.80 4.77
C SER A 63 -2.02 6.68 6.04
N LEU A 64 -0.81 7.26 6.05
CA LEU A 64 0.05 7.35 7.23
C LEU A 64 -0.42 8.37 8.28
N LEU A 65 -1.38 9.24 7.94
CA LEU A 65 -2.05 10.08 8.94
C LEU A 65 -2.91 9.24 9.90
N LEU A 66 -3.43 8.09 9.47
CA LEU A 66 -4.28 7.22 10.29
C LEU A 66 -3.56 6.74 11.56
N PRO A 67 -2.35 6.14 11.51
CA PRO A 67 -1.63 5.77 12.74
C PRO A 67 -1.24 6.98 13.59
N LEU A 68 -1.02 8.16 12.99
CA LEU A 68 -0.75 9.39 13.73
C LEU A 68 -1.98 9.86 14.54
N ASP A 69 -3.16 9.81 13.95
CA ASP A 69 -4.45 10.12 14.59
C ASP A 69 -4.71 9.15 15.75
N ILE A 70 -4.56 7.84 15.51
CA ILE A 70 -4.67 6.80 16.56
C ILE A 70 -3.69 7.05 17.70
N PHE A 71 -2.43 7.41 17.39
CA PHE A 71 -1.42 7.70 18.40
C PHE A 71 -1.81 8.90 19.28
N PHE A 72 -2.22 10.02 18.67
CA PHE A 72 -2.58 11.22 19.42
C PHE A 72 -3.75 10.95 20.36
N VAL A 73 -4.80 10.31 19.86
CA VAL A 73 -6.00 9.93 20.60
C VAL A 73 -5.68 8.94 21.73
N SER A 74 -4.82 7.96 21.48
CA SER A 74 -4.31 7.03 22.52
C SER A 74 -3.45 7.73 23.57
N SER A 75 -2.72 8.78 23.19
CA SER A 75 -1.78 9.47 24.08
C SER A 75 -2.45 10.35 25.15
N MET A 76 -3.73 10.70 24.97
CA MET A 76 -4.49 11.57 25.88
C MET A 76 -4.78 10.93 27.25
N LYS A 77 -4.77 9.59 27.31
CA LYS A 77 -5.12 8.82 28.50
C LYS A 77 -3.96 8.05 29.11
N ASN A 78 -4.08 7.77 30.40
CA ASN A 78 -3.21 6.86 31.14
C ASN A 78 -3.70 5.41 31.01
N THR A 79 -2.85 4.46 31.41
CA THR A 79 -3.21 3.04 31.53
C THR A 79 -4.38 2.82 32.48
N ASP A 80 -4.54 3.70 33.47
CA ASP A 80 -5.60 3.64 34.47
C ASP A 80 -6.94 4.17 33.94
N GLY A 81 -6.99 4.67 32.70
CA GLY A 81 -8.21 5.21 32.07
C GLY A 81 -8.54 6.67 32.40
N SER A 82 -7.75 7.30 33.29
CA SER A 82 -7.82 8.74 33.57
C SER A 82 -7.12 9.58 32.49
N TYR A 83 -7.59 10.81 32.28
CA TYR A 83 -6.91 11.76 31.41
C TYR A 83 -5.56 12.20 31.99
N LYS A 84 -4.55 12.33 31.13
CA LYS A 84 -3.27 12.96 31.50
C LYS A 84 -3.49 14.41 31.93
N SER A 85 -2.62 14.93 32.78
CA SER A 85 -2.74 16.30 33.34
C SER A 85 -2.96 17.38 32.28
N TRP A 86 -2.30 17.27 31.12
CA TRP A 86 -2.44 18.20 30.00
C TRP A 86 -3.73 18.00 29.18
N ALA A 87 -4.37 16.83 29.27
CA ALA A 87 -5.57 16.46 28.52
C ALA A 87 -6.86 16.47 29.38
N LYS A 88 -6.78 16.91 30.64
CA LYS A 88 -7.94 16.99 31.55
C LYS A 88 -8.92 18.09 31.16
N ASP A 89 -8.43 19.16 30.56
CA ASP A 89 -9.25 20.28 30.14
C ASP A 89 -9.88 20.03 28.76
N GLU A 90 -11.19 20.20 28.67
CA GLU A 90 -11.98 19.95 27.46
C GLU A 90 -11.56 20.88 26.31
N LYS A 91 -11.34 22.17 26.60
CA LYS A 91 -10.91 23.16 25.59
C LYS A 91 -9.59 22.80 24.95
N THR A 92 -8.66 22.24 25.74
CA THR A 92 -7.36 21.79 25.25
C THR A 92 -7.51 20.59 24.33
N ARG A 93 -8.37 19.62 24.69
CA ARG A 93 -8.73 18.50 23.83
C ARG A 93 -9.32 18.97 22.50
N ASP A 94 -10.33 19.84 22.55
CA ASP A 94 -10.98 20.39 21.37
C ASP A 94 -9.99 21.11 20.46
N HIS A 95 -9.06 21.88 21.03
CA HIS A 95 -8.03 22.57 20.25
C HIS A 95 -7.14 21.58 19.49
N ILE A 96 -6.64 20.53 20.16
CA ILE A 96 -5.79 19.50 19.56
C ILE A 96 -6.54 18.72 18.49
N GLU A 97 -7.76 18.30 18.80
CA GLU A 97 -8.55 17.54 17.86
C GLU A 97 -8.95 18.40 16.64
N ASN A 98 -9.14 19.71 16.80
CA ASN A 98 -9.34 20.66 15.70
C ASN A 98 -8.07 20.86 14.89
N THR A 99 -6.89 20.93 15.51
CA THR A 99 -5.60 20.97 14.78
C THR A 99 -5.42 19.73 13.89
N ILE A 100 -5.74 18.54 14.41
CA ILE A 100 -5.70 17.30 13.63
C ILE A 100 -6.76 17.34 12.51
N ALA A 101 -7.98 17.78 12.81
CA ALA A 101 -9.03 17.91 11.79
C ALA A 101 -8.64 18.88 10.66
N ILE A 102 -7.89 19.94 10.96
CA ILE A 102 -7.32 20.86 9.97
C ILE A 102 -6.33 20.14 9.06
N ALA A 103 -5.45 19.29 9.61
CA ALA A 103 -4.51 18.51 8.81
C ALA A 103 -5.24 17.57 7.82
N TYR A 104 -6.39 17.03 8.21
CA TYR A 104 -7.22 16.16 7.35
C TYR A 104 -8.06 16.92 6.31
N TYR A 105 -8.66 18.07 6.67
CA TYR A 105 -9.74 18.72 5.89
C TYR A 105 -9.60 20.23 5.64
N GLY A 106 -8.66 20.91 6.29
CA GLY A 106 -8.47 22.35 6.12
C GLY A 106 -9.67 23.19 6.59
N LYS A 107 -10.14 23.01 7.84
CA LYS A 107 -11.23 23.84 8.40
C LYS A 107 -10.66 25.10 9.09
N GLU A 108 -11.00 26.30 8.62
CA GLU A 108 -10.30 27.54 8.99
C GLU A 108 -10.62 28.09 10.40
N ASN A 109 -9.57 28.57 11.09
CA ASN A 109 -9.50 29.87 11.75
C ASN A 109 -8.03 30.36 11.82
N TYR A 110 -7.74 31.49 11.16
CA TYR A 110 -6.53 32.35 11.20
C TYR A 110 -5.22 31.92 10.49
N VAL A 111 -5.00 32.54 9.31
CA VAL A 111 -3.74 33.08 8.72
C VAL A 111 -2.78 32.16 7.97
N ASN A 112 -2.86 30.83 8.01
CA ASN A 112 -2.05 30.00 7.10
C ASN A 112 -2.90 28.99 6.32
N LYS A 113 -3.13 29.32 5.05
CA LYS A 113 -3.93 28.57 4.08
C LYS A 113 -3.22 27.24 3.71
N ASN A 114 -3.50 26.19 4.46
CA ASN A 114 -3.09 24.81 4.15
C ASN A 114 -4.32 23.90 4.11
N ILE A 115 -5.15 24.05 3.07
CA ILE A 115 -5.97 22.92 2.59
C ILE A 115 -4.97 21.94 2.04
N VAL A 116 -4.87 20.69 2.50
CA VAL A 116 -4.03 19.79 1.71
C VAL A 116 -4.48 18.34 1.65
N ALA A 117 -4.18 17.46 2.61
CA ALA A 117 -4.08 16.01 2.36
C ALA A 117 -5.16 15.38 1.45
N TYR A 118 -6.42 15.26 1.89
CA TYR A 118 -7.48 14.63 1.08
C TYR A 118 -7.91 15.48 -0.12
N GLY A 119 -7.96 16.80 0.02
CA GLY A 119 -8.30 17.72 -1.08
C GLY A 119 -7.25 17.75 -2.19
N LEU A 120 -5.98 17.60 -1.82
CA LEU A 120 -4.84 17.54 -2.71
C LEU A 120 -4.77 16.16 -3.37
N VAL A 121 -5.09 15.06 -2.67
CA VAL A 121 -5.28 13.75 -3.33
C VAL A 121 -6.36 13.83 -4.41
N ILE A 122 -7.48 14.50 -4.15
CA ILE A 122 -8.53 14.75 -5.16
C ILE A 122 -7.99 15.59 -6.33
N ALA A 123 -7.26 16.67 -6.04
CA ALA A 123 -6.66 17.51 -7.08
C ALA A 123 -5.66 16.72 -7.95
N PHE A 124 -4.83 15.87 -7.33
CA PHE A 124 -3.92 14.99 -8.06
C PHE A 124 -4.69 13.95 -8.88
N ALA A 125 -5.73 13.33 -8.33
CA ALA A 125 -6.49 12.28 -9.00
C ALA A 125 -7.33 12.78 -10.19
N PHE A 126 -7.95 13.96 -10.09
CA PHE A 126 -8.91 14.45 -11.09
C PHE A 126 -8.42 15.60 -11.96
N ILE A 127 -7.40 16.35 -11.53
CA ILE A 127 -6.90 17.50 -12.27
C ILE A 127 -5.50 17.18 -12.79
N ILE A 128 -4.55 16.90 -11.89
CA ILE A 128 -3.14 16.82 -12.27
C ILE A 128 -2.86 15.55 -13.07
N LEU A 129 -3.28 14.35 -12.61
CA LEU A 129 -3.03 13.11 -13.33
C LEU A 129 -3.69 13.09 -14.73
N PRO A 130 -4.98 13.46 -14.89
CA PRO A 130 -5.59 13.52 -16.22
C PRO A 130 -4.94 14.59 -17.11
N PHE A 131 -4.62 15.78 -16.57
CA PHE A 131 -3.91 16.81 -17.34
C PHE A 131 -2.54 16.31 -17.82
N THR A 132 -1.75 15.71 -16.94
CA THR A 132 -0.43 15.15 -17.30
C THR A 132 -0.54 14.00 -18.29
N TYR A 133 -1.63 13.22 -18.22
CA TYR A 133 -1.92 12.19 -19.21
C TYR A 133 -2.11 12.78 -20.61
N PHE A 134 -3.02 13.76 -20.77
CA PHE A 134 -3.26 14.40 -22.06
C PHE A 134 -2.04 15.17 -22.58
N TYR A 135 -1.34 15.86 -21.69
CA TYR A 135 -0.11 16.59 -22.03
C TYR A 135 0.96 15.64 -22.61
N TYR A 136 1.13 14.47 -22.01
CA TYR A 136 2.10 13.48 -22.49
C TYR A 136 1.64 12.78 -23.80
N GLU A 137 0.33 12.59 -23.99
CA GLU A 137 -0.22 12.04 -25.24
C GLU A 137 0.03 13.00 -26.43
N GLU A 138 -0.14 14.30 -26.22
CA GLU A 138 0.07 15.32 -27.26
C GLU A 138 1.55 15.42 -27.67
N ASP A 139 2.48 15.39 -26.69
CA ASP A 139 3.93 15.36 -26.96
C ASP A 139 4.36 14.14 -27.82
N ASP A 140 3.75 12.96 -27.61
CA ASP A 140 4.03 11.75 -28.39
C ASP A 140 3.51 11.89 -29.85
N GLU A 141 2.35 12.53 -30.05
CA GLU A 141 1.81 12.82 -31.39
C GLU A 141 2.65 13.88 -32.13
N ASP A 142 3.12 14.93 -31.45
CA ASP A 142 3.91 16.00 -32.06
C ASP A 142 5.31 15.57 -32.52
N ALA A 143 5.89 14.52 -31.93
CA ALA A 143 7.10 13.89 -32.45
C ALA A 143 6.87 13.27 -33.85
N THR A 144 5.64 12.83 -34.16
CA THR A 144 5.24 12.36 -35.49
C THR A 144 4.69 13.48 -36.39
N VAL A 145 4.21 14.57 -35.79
CA VAL A 145 3.53 15.71 -36.44
C VAL A 145 4.37 17.00 -36.38
N SER A 146 5.69 16.89 -36.23
CA SER A 146 6.64 18.03 -36.24
C SER A 146 6.64 18.87 -37.54
N SER A 147 5.77 18.56 -38.51
CA SER A 147 5.45 19.41 -39.66
C SER A 147 4.25 20.36 -39.48
N VAL A 148 3.48 20.28 -38.37
CA VAL A 148 2.22 21.05 -38.19
C VAL A 148 2.17 21.88 -36.89
N HIS A 149 3.27 21.92 -36.13
CA HIS A 149 3.39 22.63 -34.85
C HIS A 149 3.44 24.19 -34.95
N ALA A 150 2.78 24.77 -35.95
CA ALA A 150 2.65 26.20 -36.17
C ALA A 150 1.30 26.80 -35.69
N PHE A 151 0.46 26.03 -34.98
CA PHE A 151 -0.93 26.43 -34.72
C PHE A 151 -1.37 26.50 -33.25
N ILE A 152 -0.44 26.70 -32.30
CA ILE A 152 -0.81 27.17 -30.96
C ILE A 152 -0.42 28.66 -30.84
N PRO A 153 -1.38 29.60 -30.94
CA PRO A 153 -1.09 30.99 -30.66
C PRO A 153 -0.87 31.15 -29.15
N GLN A 154 0.36 31.50 -28.77
CA GLN A 154 0.68 31.94 -27.42
C GLN A 154 0.07 33.33 -27.20
N SER A 155 -1.21 33.40 -26.83
CA SER A 155 -1.83 34.64 -26.37
C SER A 155 -1.40 34.88 -24.92
N SER A 156 -0.52 35.85 -24.69
CA SER A 156 -0.29 36.41 -23.36
C SER A 156 -1.61 36.99 -22.80
N PRO A 157 -1.90 36.83 -21.51
CA PRO A 157 -3.15 37.35 -20.94
C PRO A 157 -3.18 38.89 -21.04
N PRO A 158 -4.34 39.49 -21.37
CA PRO A 158 -4.46 40.95 -21.43
C PRO A 158 -4.28 41.57 -20.03
N ALA A 159 -3.69 42.77 -19.99
CA ALA A 159 -3.32 43.51 -18.77
C ALA A 159 -4.48 43.92 -17.84
N ASN A 160 -5.73 43.54 -18.16
CA ASN A 160 -6.94 43.82 -17.36
C ASN A 160 -7.50 42.51 -16.77
N ALA A 161 -6.73 41.89 -15.87
CA ALA A 161 -7.05 40.59 -15.24
C ALA A 161 -8.05 40.66 -14.06
N THR A 162 -8.68 41.80 -13.80
CA THR A 162 -9.53 41.98 -12.61
C THR A 162 -10.84 41.18 -12.68
N ARG A 163 -11.46 41.05 -13.85
CA ARG A 163 -12.80 40.42 -13.95
C ARG A 163 -12.81 38.90 -13.78
N PHE A 164 -11.80 38.19 -14.30
CA PHE A 164 -11.69 36.74 -14.13
C PHE A 164 -11.25 36.38 -12.73
N ASP A 165 -10.24 37.08 -12.19
CA ASP A 165 -9.75 36.87 -10.82
C ASP A 165 -10.85 37.16 -9.79
N GLU A 166 -11.67 38.20 -9.98
CA GLU A 166 -12.83 38.48 -9.13
C GLU A 166 -13.94 37.42 -9.25
N ARG A 167 -14.25 36.93 -10.45
CA ARG A 167 -15.22 35.85 -10.64
C ARG A 167 -14.75 34.53 -10.05
N LEU A 168 -13.46 34.25 -10.17
CA LEU A 168 -12.82 33.07 -9.60
C LEU A 168 -12.83 33.16 -8.07
N LYS A 169 -12.48 34.32 -7.50
CA LYS A 169 -12.56 34.60 -6.05
C LYS A 169 -13.98 34.50 -5.54
N PHE A 170 -14.96 35.11 -6.21
CA PHE A 170 -16.38 35.04 -5.85
C PHE A 170 -16.91 33.61 -5.89
N LEU A 171 -16.58 32.84 -6.94
CA LEU A 171 -16.92 31.42 -7.00
C LEU A 171 -16.27 30.67 -5.84
N PHE A 172 -14.97 30.85 -5.59
CA PHE A 172 -14.29 30.21 -4.47
C PHE A 172 -14.89 30.59 -3.11
N ASP A 173 -15.37 31.82 -2.93
CA ASP A 173 -15.98 32.31 -1.68
C ASP A 173 -17.41 31.76 -1.47
N GLU A 174 -18.21 31.69 -2.53
CA GLU A 174 -19.55 31.04 -2.51
C GLU A 174 -19.42 29.51 -2.34
N PHE A 175 -18.41 28.91 -2.97
CA PHE A 175 -18.10 27.50 -2.78
C PHE A 175 -17.62 27.22 -1.34
N ALA A 176 -16.81 28.11 -0.75
CA ALA A 176 -16.27 28.00 0.61
C ALA A 176 -17.33 28.13 1.70
N THR A 177 -18.36 28.96 1.50
CA THR A 177 -19.33 29.30 2.54
C THR A 177 -20.42 28.24 2.74
N ASN A 178 -20.91 27.56 1.69
CA ASN A 178 -22.12 26.73 1.81
C ASN A 178 -22.07 25.29 1.26
N GLY A 179 -21.09 24.94 0.39
CA GLY A 179 -21.20 23.72 -0.44
C GLY A 179 -20.00 22.78 -0.50
N ILE A 180 -18.76 23.28 -0.38
CA ILE A 180 -17.55 22.47 -0.58
C ILE A 180 -17.49 21.26 0.34
N GLU A 181 -17.77 21.44 1.63
CA GLU A 181 -17.62 20.36 2.62
C GLU A 181 -18.56 19.17 2.32
N ARG A 182 -19.72 19.44 1.71
CA ARG A 182 -20.67 18.41 1.28
C ARG A 182 -20.23 17.77 -0.03
N GLY A 183 -19.87 18.58 -1.03
CA GLY A 183 -19.38 18.11 -2.32
C GLY A 183 -18.12 17.26 -2.20
N LEU A 184 -17.14 17.70 -1.41
CA LEU A 184 -15.92 16.94 -1.14
C LEU A 184 -16.22 15.59 -0.49
N SER A 185 -17.08 15.55 0.52
CA SER A 185 -17.44 14.29 1.17
C SER A 185 -18.12 13.30 0.20
N PHE A 186 -18.93 13.80 -0.73
CA PHE A 186 -19.53 12.99 -1.78
C PHE A 186 -18.49 12.48 -2.78
N THR A 187 -17.58 13.35 -3.25
CA THR A 187 -16.50 12.99 -4.17
C THR A 187 -15.55 11.96 -3.58
N ILE A 188 -15.11 12.14 -2.32
CA ILE A 188 -14.31 11.16 -1.58
C ILE A 188 -15.05 9.83 -1.52
N GLY A 189 -16.36 9.87 -1.28
CA GLY A 189 -17.24 8.72 -1.30
C GLY A 189 -17.24 7.92 -2.59
N CYS A 190 -17.49 8.61 -3.71
CA CYS A 190 -17.46 7.99 -5.04
C CYS A 190 -16.07 7.41 -5.36
N LEU A 191 -15.01 8.15 -5.03
CA LEU A 191 -13.64 7.71 -5.26
C LEU A 191 -13.26 6.47 -4.45
N THR A 192 -13.64 6.44 -3.18
CA THR A 192 -13.33 5.33 -2.28
C THR A 192 -14.13 4.08 -2.68
N VAL A 193 -15.37 4.22 -3.15
CA VAL A 193 -16.15 3.09 -3.72
C VAL A 193 -15.51 2.57 -5.01
N LEU A 194 -15.09 3.46 -5.91
CA LEU A 194 -14.36 3.06 -7.11
C LEU A 194 -13.06 2.34 -6.74
N GLY A 195 -12.32 2.85 -5.76
CA GLY A 195 -11.13 2.21 -5.19
C GLY A 195 -11.42 0.83 -4.62
N MET A 196 -12.55 0.63 -3.94
CA MET A 196 -12.96 -0.69 -3.46
C MET A 196 -13.23 -1.66 -4.60
N LEU A 197 -13.89 -1.23 -5.67
CA LEU A 197 -14.10 -2.09 -6.85
C LEU A 197 -12.76 -2.50 -7.47
N LEU A 198 -11.80 -1.58 -7.56
CA LEU A 198 -10.44 -1.88 -8.02
C LEU A 198 -9.72 -2.84 -7.06
N MET A 199 -9.90 -2.70 -5.74
CA MET A 199 -9.37 -3.63 -4.74
C MET A 199 -9.92 -5.06 -4.93
N VAL A 200 -11.22 -5.19 -5.19
CA VAL A 200 -11.87 -6.48 -5.46
C VAL A 200 -11.31 -7.14 -6.72
N LEU A 201 -11.09 -6.37 -7.78
CA LEU A 201 -10.62 -6.91 -9.05
C LEU A 201 -9.12 -7.25 -9.05
N TYR A 202 -8.29 -6.34 -8.54
CA TYR A 202 -6.83 -6.45 -8.66
C TYR A 202 -6.17 -6.94 -7.37
N THR A 203 -6.54 -6.38 -6.23
CA THR A 203 -5.86 -6.66 -4.96
C THR A 203 -6.20 -8.04 -4.42
N ALA A 204 -7.43 -8.54 -4.56
CA ALA A 204 -7.79 -9.90 -4.12
C ALA A 204 -6.93 -10.98 -4.82
N TYR A 205 -6.80 -10.89 -6.14
CA TYR A 205 -5.91 -11.76 -6.91
C TYR A 205 -4.44 -11.53 -6.54
N GLY A 206 -4.03 -10.26 -6.44
CA GLY A 206 -2.69 -9.85 -6.08
C GLY A 206 -2.20 -10.35 -4.71
N MET A 207 -3.07 -10.34 -3.70
CA MET A 207 -2.78 -10.83 -2.34
C MET A 207 -2.52 -12.32 -2.33
N THR A 208 -3.15 -13.04 -3.25
CA THR A 208 -2.85 -14.45 -3.47
C THR A 208 -1.56 -14.60 -4.27
N SER A 209 -1.44 -13.96 -5.42
CA SER A 209 -0.34 -14.22 -6.36
C SER A 209 1.03 -13.80 -5.84
N LEU A 210 1.13 -12.69 -5.11
CA LEU A 210 2.39 -12.16 -4.61
C LEU A 210 3.13 -13.14 -3.67
N PRO A 211 2.53 -13.68 -2.60
CA PRO A 211 3.21 -14.65 -1.74
C PRO A 211 3.53 -15.95 -2.48
N PHE A 212 2.67 -16.43 -3.40
CA PHE A 212 2.98 -17.62 -4.20
C PHE A 212 4.17 -17.39 -5.14
N ASP A 213 4.27 -16.23 -5.79
CA ASP A 213 5.41 -15.88 -6.63
C ASP A 213 6.70 -15.79 -5.79
N LEU A 214 6.62 -15.23 -4.58
CA LEU A 214 7.76 -15.16 -3.65
C LEU A 214 8.18 -16.54 -3.12
N MET A 215 7.23 -17.44 -2.87
CA MET A 215 7.50 -18.81 -2.39
C MET A 215 8.04 -19.72 -3.50
N ILE A 216 7.54 -19.56 -4.72
CA ILE A 216 8.01 -20.36 -5.87
C ILE A 216 9.44 -19.98 -6.22
N GLY A 217 9.86 -18.75 -5.91
CA GLY A 217 11.17 -18.24 -6.31
C GLY A 217 11.30 -18.22 -7.83
N SER A 218 12.28 -17.52 -8.37
CA SER A 218 12.71 -17.92 -9.70
C SER A 218 13.17 -19.38 -9.57
N PRO A 219 12.66 -20.35 -10.35
CA PRO A 219 13.36 -21.61 -10.48
C PRO A 219 14.73 -21.18 -10.99
N SER A 220 15.74 -21.19 -10.12
CA SER A 220 17.08 -20.89 -10.59
C SER A 220 17.29 -21.94 -11.68
N LEU A 221 17.55 -21.51 -12.91
CA LEU A 221 17.87 -22.44 -14.01
C LEU A 221 18.92 -23.46 -13.55
N ASN A 222 19.76 -23.03 -12.61
CA ASN A 222 20.69 -23.83 -11.83
C ASN A 222 20.04 -24.95 -11.00
N ALA A 223 18.93 -24.75 -10.29
CA ALA A 223 18.30 -25.79 -9.46
C ALA A 223 17.83 -26.98 -10.30
N ASN A 224 17.13 -26.71 -11.42
CA ASN A 224 16.71 -27.77 -12.35
C ASN A 224 17.91 -28.41 -13.05
N SER A 225 18.93 -27.61 -13.40
CA SER A 225 20.21 -28.12 -13.94
C SER A 225 20.93 -29.02 -12.93
N PHE A 226 20.96 -28.64 -11.65
CA PHE A 226 21.60 -29.40 -10.57
C PHE A 226 20.85 -30.70 -10.29
N ASP A 227 19.52 -30.68 -10.28
CA ASP A 227 18.72 -31.90 -10.07
C ASP A 227 18.90 -32.89 -11.23
N TYR A 228 18.89 -32.42 -12.49
CA TYR A 228 19.20 -33.25 -13.66
C TYR A 228 20.64 -33.80 -13.63
N GLU A 229 21.63 -32.94 -13.36
CA GLU A 229 23.04 -33.34 -13.28
C GLU A 229 23.27 -34.36 -12.13
N THR A 230 22.57 -34.20 -11.02
CA THR A 230 22.61 -35.15 -9.89
C THR A 230 21.99 -36.50 -10.25
N GLU A 231 20.86 -36.52 -10.96
CA GLU A 231 20.20 -37.76 -11.40
C GLU A 231 21.10 -38.55 -12.36
N VAL A 232 21.70 -37.85 -13.34
CA VAL A 232 22.63 -38.46 -14.32
C VAL A 232 23.89 -39.01 -13.64
N ILE A 233 24.51 -38.25 -12.72
CA ILE A 233 25.69 -38.71 -11.97
C ILE A 233 25.32 -39.94 -11.11
N ASN A 234 24.15 -39.94 -10.46
CA ASN A 234 23.69 -41.05 -9.63
C ASN A 234 23.46 -42.33 -10.47
N GLU A 235 22.85 -42.20 -11.65
CA GLU A 235 22.60 -43.33 -12.54
C GLU A 235 23.91 -43.92 -13.09
N GLN A 236 24.82 -43.06 -13.57
CA GLN A 236 26.15 -43.48 -14.01
C GLN A 236 26.94 -44.18 -12.89
N THR A 237 26.88 -43.64 -11.67
CA THR A 237 27.52 -44.26 -10.50
C THR A 237 26.96 -45.65 -10.22
N ARG A 238 25.63 -45.84 -10.26
CA ARG A 238 24.98 -47.15 -10.04
C ARG A 238 25.37 -48.18 -11.10
N LEU A 239 25.36 -47.81 -12.37
CA LEU A 239 25.74 -48.69 -13.47
C LEU A 239 27.21 -49.11 -13.38
N LEU A 240 28.10 -48.18 -12.99
CA LEU A 240 29.51 -48.48 -12.81
C LEU A 240 29.75 -49.38 -11.59
N GLN A 241 29.05 -49.13 -10.48
CA GLN A 241 29.09 -49.99 -9.29
C GLN A 241 28.61 -51.42 -9.60
N ALA A 242 27.51 -51.57 -10.34
CA ALA A 242 27.01 -52.87 -10.77
C ALA A 242 28.00 -53.63 -11.66
N LYS A 243 28.67 -52.93 -12.60
CA LYS A 243 29.74 -53.51 -13.43
C LYS A 243 30.93 -53.98 -12.60
N MET A 244 31.34 -53.20 -11.60
CA MET A 244 32.47 -53.55 -10.72
C MET A 244 32.17 -54.72 -9.78
N GLN A 245 30.90 -54.95 -9.43
CA GLN A 245 30.50 -56.06 -8.58
C GLN A 245 30.55 -57.41 -9.31
N ASN A 246 30.33 -57.41 -10.63
CA ASN A 246 30.40 -58.61 -11.48
C ASN A 246 31.80 -58.93 -12.02
N ASN A 247 32.74 -57.97 -12.02
CA ASN A 247 34.06 -58.16 -12.64
C ASN A 247 35.18 -58.27 -11.57
N THR A 248 35.76 -59.46 -11.40
CA THR A 248 36.79 -59.74 -10.38
C THR A 248 38.19 -59.22 -10.74
N GLY A 249 38.41 -58.77 -11.97
CA GLY A 249 39.64 -58.11 -12.42
C GLY A 249 39.45 -56.61 -12.58
N LYS A 250 39.92 -55.80 -11.62
CA LYS A 250 39.69 -54.35 -11.62
C LYS A 250 40.63 -53.62 -12.58
N SER A 251 40.10 -53.08 -13.67
CA SER A 251 40.85 -52.17 -14.56
C SER A 251 41.13 -50.84 -13.84
N TYR A 252 42.41 -50.43 -13.79
CA TYR A 252 42.83 -49.16 -13.18
C TYR A 252 42.06 -47.95 -13.74
N GLN A 253 41.67 -48.02 -15.01
CA GLN A 253 40.94 -46.96 -15.70
C GLN A 253 39.49 -46.80 -15.20
N GLU A 254 38.84 -47.89 -14.78
CA GLU A 254 37.46 -47.86 -14.26
C GLU A 254 37.40 -47.27 -12.85
N ARG A 255 38.40 -47.58 -12.01
CA ARG A 255 38.55 -46.96 -10.68
C ARG A 255 38.71 -45.45 -10.79
N ARG A 256 39.53 -44.98 -11.73
CA ARG A 256 39.73 -43.53 -11.95
C ARG A 256 38.43 -42.83 -12.37
N ARG A 257 37.62 -43.43 -13.24
CA ARG A 257 36.32 -42.86 -13.64
C ARG A 257 35.32 -42.80 -12.48
N LEU A 258 35.34 -43.79 -11.59
CA LEU A 258 34.51 -43.75 -10.39
C LEU A 258 34.93 -42.58 -9.47
N ASP A 259 36.24 -42.42 -9.25
CA ASP A 259 36.77 -41.32 -8.42
C ASP A 259 36.42 -39.95 -9.00
N GLU A 260 36.44 -39.79 -10.34
CA GLU A 260 36.03 -38.56 -11.04
C GLU A 260 34.54 -38.26 -10.85
N LEU A 261 33.65 -39.27 -10.96
CA LEU A 261 32.22 -39.11 -10.73
C LEU A 261 31.90 -38.79 -9.26
N GLU A 262 32.59 -39.43 -8.31
CA GLU A 262 32.43 -39.12 -6.88
C GLU A 262 32.87 -37.69 -6.55
N GLN A 263 33.91 -37.17 -7.19
CA GLN A 263 34.35 -35.78 -7.03
C GLN A 263 33.33 -34.79 -7.60
N ALA A 264 32.74 -35.07 -8.76
CA ALA A 264 31.68 -34.26 -9.34
C ALA A 264 30.46 -34.19 -8.40
N ARG A 265 30.04 -35.35 -7.86
CA ARG A 265 28.93 -35.45 -6.89
C ARG A 265 29.16 -34.59 -5.64
N ARG A 266 30.35 -34.68 -5.02
CA ARG A 266 30.70 -33.88 -3.84
C ARG A 266 30.68 -32.37 -4.12
N THR A 267 31.03 -31.97 -5.34
CA THR A 267 31.04 -30.56 -5.74
C THR A 267 29.62 -30.00 -5.83
N VAL A 268 28.69 -30.78 -6.40
CA VAL A 268 27.27 -30.44 -6.48
C VAL A 268 26.64 -30.40 -5.08
N ASP A 269 26.89 -31.43 -4.25
CA ASP A 269 26.39 -31.50 -2.87
C ASP A 269 26.85 -30.29 -2.02
N ARG A 270 28.10 -29.86 -2.17
CA ARG A 270 28.63 -28.68 -1.44
C ARG A 270 27.89 -27.40 -1.82
N ARG A 271 27.56 -27.21 -3.11
CA ARG A 271 26.81 -26.04 -3.58
C ARG A 271 25.38 -26.05 -3.05
N ARG A 272 24.74 -27.21 -2.98
CA ARG A 272 23.39 -27.37 -2.40
C ARG A 272 23.33 -26.95 -0.93
N SER A 273 24.25 -27.45 -0.11
CA SER A 273 24.31 -27.10 1.32
C SER A 273 24.57 -25.59 1.55
N GLN A 274 25.30 -24.93 0.65
CA GLN A 274 25.50 -23.48 0.73
C GLN A 274 24.21 -22.69 0.44
N MET A 275 23.39 -23.15 -0.51
CA MET A 275 22.11 -22.51 -0.82
C MET A 275 21.12 -22.69 0.35
N GLU A 276 21.03 -23.90 0.92
CA GLU A 276 20.17 -24.19 2.07
C GLU A 276 20.59 -23.42 3.33
N ALA A 277 21.90 -23.29 3.59
CA ALA A 277 22.41 -22.51 4.72
C ALA A 277 22.14 -21.00 4.57
N ASN A 278 22.28 -20.45 3.36
CA ASN A 278 21.99 -19.05 3.09
C ASN A 278 20.49 -18.75 3.19
N GLN A 279 19.65 -19.66 2.71
CA GLN A 279 18.19 -19.57 2.83
C GLN A 279 17.75 -19.57 4.29
N ASN A 280 18.21 -20.53 5.09
CA ASN A 280 17.86 -20.63 6.52
C ASN A 280 18.41 -19.46 7.36
N SER A 281 19.59 -18.93 7.02
CA SER A 281 20.15 -17.72 7.67
C SER A 281 19.30 -16.49 7.38
N TRP A 282 18.79 -16.35 6.15
CA TRP A 282 17.94 -15.23 5.77
C TRP A 282 16.56 -15.29 6.41
N PHE A 283 15.90 -16.46 6.44
CA PHE A 283 14.64 -16.65 7.15
C PHE A 283 14.78 -16.46 8.66
N ALA A 284 15.88 -16.89 9.27
CA ALA A 284 16.17 -16.64 10.69
C ALA A 284 16.40 -15.15 10.99
N LYS A 285 17.07 -14.41 10.09
CA LYS A 285 17.23 -12.95 10.17
C LYS A 285 15.89 -12.22 10.08
N ILE A 286 14.98 -12.67 9.22
CA ILE A 286 13.62 -12.13 9.09
C ILE A 286 12.75 -12.47 10.31
N ALA A 287 12.88 -13.67 10.88
CA ALA A 287 12.12 -14.08 12.06
C ALA A 287 12.51 -13.28 13.33
N CYS A 288 13.77 -12.87 13.48
CA CYS A 288 14.23 -12.02 14.58
C CYS A 288 13.67 -10.58 14.52
N ILE A 289 13.29 -10.11 13.33
CA ILE A 289 12.70 -8.77 13.13
C ILE A 289 11.28 -8.66 13.72
N TRP A 290 10.56 -9.77 13.91
CA TRP A 290 9.18 -9.78 14.40
C TRP A 290 9.04 -9.81 15.93
N ARG A 291 10.13 -9.73 16.71
CA ARG A 291 10.06 -9.85 18.18
C ARG A 291 9.70 -8.61 19.01
N PRO A 292 9.63 -7.35 18.54
CA PRO A 292 9.37 -6.22 19.45
C PRO A 292 7.95 -5.63 19.33
N PHE A 293 6.86 -6.42 19.43
CA PHE A 293 5.46 -5.95 19.36
C PHE A 293 4.96 -5.11 20.56
N GLN A 294 5.83 -4.48 21.35
CA GLN A 294 5.44 -3.81 22.59
C GLN A 294 6.02 -2.40 22.80
N VAL A 295 6.44 -1.73 21.74
CA VAL A 295 6.88 -0.32 21.84
C VAL A 295 6.13 0.51 20.79
N TYR A 296 5.61 1.68 21.19
CA TYR A 296 4.79 2.58 20.37
C TYR A 296 5.42 3.22 19.10
N PRO A 297 6.68 2.95 18.64
CA PRO A 297 7.03 3.17 17.24
C PRO A 297 6.71 1.98 16.31
N LEU A 298 6.35 0.80 16.83
CA LEU A 298 6.09 -0.38 15.99
C LEU A 298 4.77 -0.27 15.22
N ASP A 299 3.73 0.34 15.80
CA ASP A 299 2.43 0.47 15.15
C ASP A 299 2.57 1.19 13.78
N TYR A 300 3.41 2.24 13.69
CA TYR A 300 3.71 2.91 12.42
C TYR A 300 4.35 1.98 11.38
N ILE A 301 5.29 1.12 11.80
CA ILE A 301 5.95 0.15 10.92
C ILE A 301 4.95 -0.92 10.47
N PHE A 302 4.06 -1.35 11.37
CA PHE A 302 3.00 -2.31 11.06
C PHE A 302 2.01 -1.74 10.04
N PHE A 303 1.52 -0.51 10.24
CA PHE A 303 0.64 0.16 9.28
C PHE A 303 1.33 0.39 7.94
N LEU A 304 2.60 0.83 7.93
CA LEU A 304 3.38 0.95 6.70
C LEU A 304 3.53 -0.41 6.00
N SER A 305 3.80 -1.48 6.75
CA SER A 305 3.94 -2.83 6.18
C SER A 305 2.63 -3.31 5.56
N ILE A 306 1.48 -3.09 6.19
CA ILE A 306 0.19 -3.43 5.60
C ILE A 306 -0.07 -2.60 4.35
N LEU A 307 0.18 -1.28 4.43
CA LEU A 307 0.01 -0.36 3.30
C LEU A 307 0.85 -0.79 2.10
N LEU A 308 2.15 -1.07 2.31
CA LEU A 308 3.05 -1.53 1.26
C LEU A 308 2.69 -2.93 0.76
N TYR A 309 2.22 -3.84 1.61
CA TYR A 309 1.74 -5.16 1.19
C TYR A 309 0.50 -5.05 0.28
N VAL A 310 -0.49 -4.24 0.67
CA VAL A 310 -1.69 -3.96 -0.14
C VAL A 310 -1.30 -3.28 -1.45
N PHE A 311 -0.37 -2.32 -1.41
CA PHE A 311 0.15 -1.65 -2.59
C PHE A 311 0.82 -2.64 -3.56
N LEU A 312 1.79 -3.43 -3.08
CA LEU A 312 2.55 -4.38 -3.90
C LEU A 312 1.69 -5.53 -4.41
N SER A 313 0.72 -6.00 -3.61
CA SER A 313 -0.25 -7.00 -4.07
C SER A 313 -1.11 -6.43 -5.19
N SER A 314 -1.60 -5.20 -5.07
CA SER A 314 -2.35 -4.52 -6.13
C SER A 314 -1.53 -4.39 -7.42
N VAL A 315 -0.25 -4.02 -7.31
CA VAL A 315 0.69 -4.00 -8.44
C VAL A 315 0.85 -5.39 -9.08
N SER A 316 1.00 -6.45 -8.28
CA SER A 316 1.07 -7.83 -8.77
C SER A 316 -0.20 -8.24 -9.52
N GLY A 317 -1.36 -7.85 -9.01
CA GLY A 317 -2.65 -8.09 -9.65
C GLY A 317 -2.80 -7.35 -10.97
N ILE A 318 -2.50 -6.05 -10.99
CA ILE A 318 -2.53 -5.20 -12.20
C ILE A 318 -1.58 -5.76 -13.27
N ARG A 319 -0.37 -6.20 -12.88
CA ARG A 319 0.62 -6.77 -13.80
C ARG A 319 0.11 -8.04 -14.50
N LYS A 320 -0.44 -8.99 -13.72
CA LYS A 320 -0.85 -10.30 -14.24
C LYS A 320 -2.18 -10.26 -14.99
N ILE A 321 -3.13 -9.44 -14.55
CA ILE A 321 -4.45 -9.33 -15.18
C ILE A 321 -4.40 -8.40 -16.40
N GLY A 322 -3.54 -7.39 -16.34
CA GLY A 322 -3.48 -6.25 -17.26
C GLY A 322 -4.57 -5.21 -16.94
N ILE A 323 -4.39 -3.97 -17.40
CA ILE A 323 -5.46 -2.95 -17.32
C ILE A 323 -6.47 -3.27 -18.41
N ARG A 324 -7.68 -3.68 -18.03
CA ARG A 324 -8.78 -3.97 -18.97
C ARG A 324 -9.85 -2.89 -18.88
N PHE A 325 -10.20 -2.30 -20.01
CA PHE A 325 -11.37 -1.42 -20.12
C PHE A 325 -12.51 -2.22 -20.78
N CYS A 326 -13.59 -2.45 -20.02
CA CYS A 326 -14.76 -3.26 -20.39
C CYS A 326 -14.46 -4.73 -20.74
N CYS A 327 -13.76 -5.02 -21.84
CA CYS A 327 -13.27 -6.37 -22.20
C CYS A 327 -11.94 -6.33 -22.98
N ILE A 328 -11.40 -5.15 -23.28
CA ILE A 328 -10.21 -4.97 -24.12
C ILE A 328 -9.02 -4.68 -23.22
N LYS A 329 -7.90 -5.38 -23.43
CA LYS A 329 -6.63 -5.12 -22.73
C LYS A 329 -6.06 -3.81 -23.27
N ALA A 330 -6.04 -2.76 -22.45
CA ALA A 330 -5.55 -1.44 -22.84
C ALA A 330 -4.02 -1.38 -22.76
N TYR A 331 -3.42 -1.79 -21.63
CA TYR A 331 -1.98 -1.73 -21.43
C TYR A 331 -1.43 -3.02 -20.79
N ARG A 332 -0.31 -3.54 -21.31
CA ARG A 332 0.50 -4.61 -20.69
C ARG A 332 1.66 -3.97 -19.90
N ILE A 333 1.79 -4.30 -18.62
CA ILE A 333 2.75 -3.66 -17.69
C ILE A 333 3.94 -4.58 -17.42
N HIS A 334 5.16 -4.11 -17.72
CA HIS A 334 6.42 -4.80 -17.45
C HIS A 334 7.38 -3.92 -16.66
N PRO A 335 8.13 -4.48 -15.70
CA PRO A 335 9.14 -3.72 -14.98
C PRO A 335 10.23 -3.21 -15.95
N GLY A 336 10.56 -1.92 -15.84
CA GLY A 336 11.61 -1.24 -16.61
C GLY A 336 11.28 -0.93 -18.08
N ARG A 337 10.09 -1.32 -18.56
CA ARG A 337 9.66 -1.13 -19.96
C ARG A 337 8.24 -0.56 -20.08
N THR A 338 7.61 -0.10 -18.99
CA THR A 338 6.30 0.56 -19.08
C THR A 338 6.43 1.96 -19.63
N THR A 339 5.56 2.29 -20.59
CA THR A 339 5.36 3.65 -21.09
C THR A 339 4.85 4.57 -19.98
N THR A 340 5.12 5.86 -20.10
CA THR A 340 4.69 6.87 -19.11
C THR A 340 3.16 6.93 -19.00
N GLN A 341 2.44 6.80 -20.11
CA GLN A 341 0.97 6.70 -20.15
C GLN A 341 0.42 5.57 -19.29
N ALA A 342 0.95 4.35 -19.47
CA ALA A 342 0.53 3.18 -18.69
C ALA A 342 0.84 3.36 -17.19
N MET A 343 1.96 4.00 -16.87
CA MET A 343 2.34 4.30 -15.49
C MET A 343 1.44 5.37 -14.85
N LEU A 344 0.96 6.36 -15.60
CA LEU A 344 -0.02 7.35 -15.12
C LEU A 344 -1.36 6.69 -14.78
N PHE A 345 -1.88 5.82 -15.65
CA PHE A 345 -3.10 5.05 -15.36
C PHE A 345 -2.93 4.11 -14.16
N MET A 346 -1.79 3.42 -14.09
CA MET A 346 -1.46 2.56 -12.95
C MET A 346 -1.39 3.37 -11.65
N CYS A 347 -0.75 4.55 -11.68
CA CYS A 347 -0.69 5.47 -10.55
C CYS A 347 -2.09 5.90 -10.11
N PHE A 348 -2.97 6.27 -11.05
CA PHE A 348 -4.36 6.61 -10.76
C PHE A 348 -5.08 5.47 -10.04
N PHE A 349 -5.01 4.22 -10.54
CA PHE A 349 -5.63 3.07 -9.88
C PHE A 349 -5.07 2.81 -8.48
N LEU A 350 -3.75 2.91 -8.32
CA LEU A 350 -3.09 2.71 -7.02
C LEU A 350 -3.48 3.78 -6.01
N VAL A 351 -3.60 5.04 -6.41
CA VAL A 351 -4.09 6.14 -5.56
C VAL A 351 -5.51 5.84 -5.06
N LEU A 352 -6.41 5.39 -5.94
CA LEU A 352 -7.78 5.03 -5.56
C LEU A 352 -7.85 3.82 -4.61
N ILE A 353 -7.04 2.80 -4.90
CA ILE A 353 -6.92 1.61 -4.06
C ILE A 353 -6.42 2.00 -2.66
N VAL A 354 -5.34 2.77 -2.56
CA VAL A 354 -4.79 3.24 -1.28
C VAL A 354 -5.80 4.09 -0.51
N LEU A 355 -6.54 4.97 -1.20
CA LEU A 355 -7.60 5.77 -0.58
C LEU A 355 -8.71 4.88 0.00
N SER A 356 -9.11 3.81 -0.70
CA SER A 356 -10.11 2.86 -0.22
C SER A 356 -9.63 2.03 0.98
N LEU A 357 -8.33 1.75 1.09
CA LEU A 357 -7.75 1.03 2.23
C LEU A 357 -8.00 1.75 3.56
N ASN A 358 -7.98 3.08 3.57
CA ASN A 358 -8.28 3.88 4.78
C ASN A 358 -9.69 3.59 5.31
N VAL A 359 -10.66 3.32 4.43
CA VAL A 359 -12.01 2.91 4.82
C VAL A 359 -12.04 1.45 5.28
N VAL A 360 -11.33 0.56 4.59
CA VAL A 360 -11.25 -0.87 4.95
C VAL A 360 -10.61 -1.10 6.32
N MET A 361 -9.67 -0.27 6.74
CA MET A 361 -9.07 -0.38 8.08
C MET A 361 -10.11 -0.34 9.21
N TYR A 362 -11.19 0.43 9.02
CA TYR A 362 -12.29 0.47 9.98
C TYR A 362 -13.05 -0.87 10.08
N THR A 363 -13.16 -1.62 8.99
CA THR A 363 -13.86 -2.92 9.00
C THR A 363 -13.01 -4.02 9.62
N ILE A 364 -11.68 -3.93 9.47
CA ILE A 364 -10.73 -4.89 10.06
C ILE A 364 -10.64 -4.72 11.58
N ALA A 365 -10.49 -3.48 12.06
CA ALA A 365 -10.22 -3.21 13.47
C ALA A 365 -11.02 -1.98 13.98
N PRO A 366 -12.37 -2.07 14.03
CA PRO A 366 -13.22 -0.91 14.32
C PRO A 366 -12.91 -0.28 15.68
N ARG A 367 -12.66 -1.09 16.71
CA ARG A 367 -12.34 -0.59 18.06
C ARG A 367 -11.02 0.16 18.12
N TYR A 368 -9.99 -0.39 17.48
CA TYR A 368 -8.65 0.19 17.50
C TYR A 368 -8.56 1.44 16.63
N VAL A 369 -9.20 1.45 15.45
CA VAL A 369 -9.21 2.64 14.58
C VAL A 369 -10.05 3.77 15.18
N THR A 370 -11.11 3.46 15.94
CA THR A 370 -11.98 4.48 16.57
C THR A 370 -11.37 5.09 17.82
N PHE A 371 -10.90 4.27 18.77
CA PHE A 371 -10.48 4.73 20.10
C PHE A 371 -9.00 4.52 20.39
N GLY A 372 -8.27 3.85 19.50
CA GLY A 372 -6.90 3.41 19.76
C GLY A 372 -6.81 2.44 20.94
N SER A 373 -5.78 2.60 21.75
CA SER A 373 -5.53 1.79 22.95
C SER A 373 -6.11 2.40 24.24
N GLN A 374 -7.07 3.33 24.11
CA GLN A 374 -7.68 4.00 25.25
C GLN A 374 -8.48 3.05 26.15
N HIS A 375 -8.44 3.39 27.44
CA HIS A 375 -9.26 2.80 28.49
C HIS A 375 -10.02 3.91 29.20
N TYR A 376 -11.12 3.59 29.86
CA TYR A 376 -11.87 4.51 30.72
C TYR A 376 -12.20 3.85 32.05
N LEU A 377 -12.47 4.67 33.05
CA LEU A 377 -12.88 4.20 34.38
C LEU A 377 -14.40 3.98 34.35
N GLY A 378 -14.80 2.71 34.42
CA GLY A 378 -16.20 2.31 34.53
C GLY A 378 -16.57 1.96 35.96
N ASN A 379 -17.79 2.30 36.37
CA ASN A 379 -18.32 1.90 37.66
C ASN A 379 -18.61 0.39 37.63
N SER A 380 -17.93 -0.38 38.49
CA SER A 380 -18.22 -1.81 38.67
C SER A 380 -18.97 -2.07 39.98
N SER A 381 -19.73 -3.15 39.98
CA SER A 381 -20.76 -3.59 40.94
C SER A 381 -20.46 -3.35 42.43
N TYR A 382 -21.53 -3.00 43.14
CA TYR A 382 -21.60 -2.81 44.59
C TYR A 382 -21.33 -4.11 45.36
N THR A 383 -20.29 -4.13 46.19
CA THR A 383 -20.21 -5.08 47.31
C THR A 383 -20.92 -4.46 48.50
N SER A 384 -22.12 -4.94 48.82
CA SER A 384 -22.85 -4.52 50.01
C SER A 384 -22.37 -5.34 51.21
N ASP A 385 -21.32 -4.86 51.86
CA ASP A 385 -21.10 -5.19 53.26
C ASP A 385 -21.71 -4.08 54.11
N ASN A 386 -22.51 -4.50 55.09
CA ASN A 386 -23.32 -3.68 55.98
C ASN A 386 -22.66 -2.31 56.31
N TYR A 387 -23.31 -1.24 55.82
CA TYR A 387 -23.16 0.18 56.16
C TYR A 387 -22.12 1.06 55.45
N ASN A 388 -21.35 0.62 54.45
CA ASN A 388 -20.56 1.55 53.61
C ASN A 388 -20.58 1.20 52.12
N MET A 389 -21.07 2.13 51.30
CA MET A 389 -21.09 2.04 49.85
C MET A 389 -19.72 2.41 49.28
N THR A 390 -18.91 1.44 48.86
CA THR A 390 -17.65 1.69 48.13
C THR A 390 -17.84 1.41 46.63
N GLN A 391 -17.68 2.44 45.80
CA GLN A 391 -17.65 2.28 44.34
C GLN A 391 -16.24 1.84 43.92
N ILE A 392 -16.11 0.64 43.37
CA ILE A 392 -14.84 0.17 42.79
C ILE A 392 -14.81 0.62 41.33
N LEU A 393 -13.93 1.60 41.03
CA LEU A 393 -13.63 1.99 39.67
C LEU A 393 -12.76 0.92 39.03
N THR A 394 -13.20 0.37 37.91
CA THR A 394 -12.42 -0.59 37.13
C THR A 394 -12.04 0.00 35.79
N THR A 395 -10.83 -0.29 35.35
CA THR A 395 -10.33 0.10 34.03
C THR A 395 -10.99 -0.78 32.97
N GLN A 396 -11.82 -0.17 32.13
CA GLN A 396 -12.50 -0.82 31.01
C GLN A 396 -11.96 -0.28 29.68
N LYS A 397 -12.04 -1.09 28.62
CA LYS A 397 -11.63 -0.67 27.26
C LYS A 397 -12.71 0.21 26.65
N CYS A 398 -12.31 1.24 25.91
CA CYS A 398 -13.27 2.09 25.19
C CYS A 398 -14.09 1.27 24.19
N THR A 399 -15.41 1.44 24.26
CA THR A 399 -16.40 0.84 23.36
C THR A 399 -17.43 1.91 22.99
N LEU A 400 -18.25 1.65 21.97
CA LEU A 400 -19.32 2.57 21.55
C LEU A 400 -20.40 2.80 22.63
N GLU A 401 -20.41 2.01 23.71
CA GLU A 401 -21.32 2.15 24.85
C GLU A 401 -20.76 3.05 25.96
N ALA A 402 -19.49 3.47 25.86
CA ALA A 402 -18.90 4.40 26.80
C ALA A 402 -19.59 5.78 26.68
N ALA A 403 -19.74 6.48 27.82
CA ALA A 403 -20.29 7.84 27.82
C ALA A 403 -19.49 8.77 26.89
N ASN A 404 -20.17 9.73 26.25
CA ASN A 404 -19.61 10.61 25.20
C ASN A 404 -18.35 11.39 25.63
N GLU A 405 -18.11 11.57 26.93
CA GLU A 405 -16.95 12.27 27.48
C GLU A 405 -15.87 11.31 28.01
N ALA A 406 -16.16 10.02 28.09
CA ALA A 406 -15.27 9.04 28.67
C ALA A 406 -14.21 8.55 27.67
N CYS A 407 -14.45 8.63 26.36
CA CYS A 407 -13.50 8.17 25.33
C CYS A 407 -13.45 9.18 24.19
N VAL A 408 -12.26 9.47 23.68
CA VAL A 408 -12.08 10.37 22.53
C VAL A 408 -11.99 9.55 21.25
N GLU A 409 -12.75 9.92 20.23
CA GLU A 409 -12.74 9.28 18.92
C GLU A 409 -11.67 9.90 17.99
N THR A 410 -11.15 9.09 17.06
CA THR A 410 -10.27 9.56 15.99
C THR A 410 -11.00 10.42 14.96
N ARG A 411 -10.31 11.40 14.40
CA ARG A 411 -10.88 12.27 13.36
C ARG A 411 -11.18 11.51 12.07
N THR A 412 -10.42 10.47 11.78
CA THR A 412 -10.62 9.57 10.64
C THR A 412 -11.95 8.80 10.73
N VAL A 413 -12.37 8.40 11.92
CA VAL A 413 -13.67 7.70 12.10
C VAL A 413 -14.84 8.67 12.03
N ILE A 414 -14.69 9.89 12.57
CA ILE A 414 -15.68 10.94 12.40
C ILE A 414 -15.87 11.28 10.90
N LEU A 415 -14.78 11.32 10.12
CA LEU A 415 -14.82 11.44 8.64
C LEU A 415 -15.65 10.34 8.02
N LEU A 416 -15.32 9.09 8.36
CA LEU A 416 -15.96 7.93 7.77
C LEU A 416 -17.45 7.87 8.12
N PHE A 417 -17.81 8.13 9.37
CA PHE A 417 -19.20 8.15 9.80
C PHE A 417 -19.98 9.28 9.15
N ARG A 418 -19.39 10.47 9.02
CA ARG A 418 -20.06 11.60 8.33
C ARG A 418 -20.37 11.28 6.88
N PHE A 419 -19.55 10.44 6.24
CA PHE A 419 -19.78 9.90 4.90
C PHE A 419 -20.84 8.79 4.87
N CYS A 420 -20.66 7.72 5.65
CA CYS A 420 -21.52 6.53 5.65
C CYS A 420 -22.95 6.84 6.12
N TYR A 421 -23.13 7.72 7.12
CA TYR A 421 -24.45 8.05 7.66
C TYR A 421 -25.20 9.11 6.87
N ARG A 422 -24.52 10.06 6.20
CA ARG A 422 -25.21 11.04 5.35
C ARG A 422 -25.73 10.43 4.06
N ILE A 423 -25.06 9.41 3.52
CA ILE A 423 -25.45 8.72 2.28
C ILE A 423 -25.36 7.22 2.53
N PHE A 424 -26.43 6.66 3.10
CA PHE A 424 -26.52 5.25 3.51
C PHE A 424 -26.18 4.26 2.38
N VAL A 425 -26.41 4.65 1.13
CA VAL A 425 -26.12 3.85 -0.08
C VAL A 425 -24.67 3.41 -0.11
N PHE A 426 -23.73 4.29 0.23
CA PHE A 426 -22.32 3.93 0.24
C PHE A 426 -22.01 2.87 1.29
N GLY A 427 -22.57 3.00 2.50
CA GLY A 427 -22.41 1.99 3.55
C GLY A 427 -22.88 0.60 3.12
N ILE A 428 -24.02 0.52 2.41
CA ILE A 428 -24.53 -0.74 1.84
C ILE A 428 -23.55 -1.30 0.80
N ILE A 429 -23.08 -0.47 -0.13
CA ILE A 429 -22.11 -0.88 -1.17
C ILE A 429 -20.84 -1.42 -0.51
N TYR A 430 -20.30 -0.72 0.48
CA TYR A 430 -19.11 -1.14 1.22
C TYR A 430 -19.28 -2.50 1.88
N TYR A 431 -20.41 -2.68 2.59
CA TYR A 431 -20.71 -3.93 3.27
C TYR A 431 -20.70 -5.12 2.31
N TRP A 432 -21.46 -5.04 1.21
CA TRP A 432 -21.52 -6.12 0.22
C TRP A 432 -20.20 -6.32 -0.51
N THR A 433 -19.49 -5.25 -0.84
CA THR A 433 -18.20 -5.32 -1.54
C THR A 433 -17.14 -6.04 -0.70
N ASN A 434 -17.16 -5.92 0.62
CA ASN A 434 -16.25 -6.69 1.50
C ASN A 434 -16.51 -8.20 1.40
N TRP A 435 -17.77 -8.63 1.37
CA TRP A 435 -18.10 -10.04 1.18
C TRP A 435 -17.68 -10.56 -0.19
N VAL A 436 -17.89 -9.76 -1.23
CA VAL A 436 -17.43 -10.07 -2.59
C VAL A 436 -15.91 -10.17 -2.64
N PHE A 437 -15.19 -9.23 -2.00
CA PHE A 437 -13.74 -9.26 -1.88
C PHE A 437 -13.25 -10.58 -1.26
N LEU A 438 -13.85 -10.99 -0.14
CA LEU A 438 -13.51 -12.25 0.53
C LEU A 438 -13.81 -13.47 -0.35
N ALA A 439 -14.95 -13.48 -1.06
CA ALA A 439 -15.32 -14.57 -1.96
C ALA A 439 -14.30 -14.71 -3.11
N ILE A 440 -13.94 -13.60 -3.77
CA ILE A 440 -12.95 -13.62 -4.85
C ILE A 440 -11.58 -14.02 -4.33
N PHE A 441 -11.15 -13.49 -3.19
CA PHE A 441 -9.89 -13.87 -2.55
C PHE A 441 -9.82 -15.39 -2.30
N MET A 442 -10.90 -15.98 -1.77
CA MET A 442 -10.97 -17.43 -1.54
C MET A 442 -10.91 -18.23 -2.85
N VAL A 443 -11.62 -17.80 -3.89
CA VAL A 443 -11.57 -18.43 -5.22
C VAL A 443 -10.17 -18.35 -5.81
N THR A 444 -9.51 -17.19 -5.76
CA THR A 444 -8.14 -17.03 -6.28
C THR A 444 -7.14 -17.83 -5.47
N PHE A 445 -7.28 -17.88 -4.15
CA PHE A 445 -6.44 -18.67 -3.26
C PHE A 445 -6.55 -20.17 -3.56
N LEU A 446 -7.77 -20.69 -3.69
CA LEU A 446 -7.98 -22.10 -4.06
C LEU A 446 -7.41 -22.41 -5.45
N ALA A 447 -7.62 -21.53 -6.42
CA ALA A 447 -7.06 -21.69 -7.76
C ALA A 447 -5.51 -21.70 -7.75
N ALA A 448 -4.88 -20.82 -6.95
CA ALA A 448 -3.43 -20.80 -6.80
C ALA A 448 -2.92 -22.06 -6.09
N PHE A 449 -3.58 -22.51 -5.02
CA PHE A 449 -3.22 -23.74 -4.31
C PHE A 449 -3.28 -24.98 -5.20
N VAL A 450 -4.32 -25.10 -6.04
CA VAL A 450 -4.44 -26.20 -7.02
C VAL A 450 -3.35 -26.12 -8.09
N ARG A 451 -3.02 -24.92 -8.56
CA ARG A 451 -1.93 -24.71 -9.53
C ARG A 451 -0.56 -25.04 -8.96
N CYS A 452 -0.28 -24.70 -7.70
CA CYS A 452 0.98 -25.04 -7.03
C CYS A 452 1.23 -26.55 -6.89
N ARG A 453 0.17 -27.37 -6.85
CA ARG A 453 0.32 -28.83 -6.81
C ARG A 453 0.71 -29.44 -8.16
N LYS A 454 0.59 -28.71 -9.27
CA LYS A 454 1.09 -29.15 -10.57
C LYS A 454 2.52 -28.63 -10.73
N PRO A 455 3.54 -29.48 -10.93
CA PRO A 455 4.87 -29.00 -11.26
C PRO A 455 4.80 -28.29 -12.62
N SER A 456 4.74 -26.97 -12.60
CA SER A 456 4.74 -26.12 -13.80
C SER A 456 6.16 -26.02 -14.32
N VAL A 457 6.62 -27.09 -14.94
CA VAL A 457 7.70 -27.02 -15.92
C VAL A 457 7.04 -26.44 -17.18
N THR A 458 7.46 -25.25 -17.61
CA THR A 458 7.30 -24.72 -18.98
C THR A 458 6.19 -23.70 -19.33
N SER A 459 5.03 -23.61 -18.65
CA SER A 459 3.95 -22.72 -19.18
C SER A 459 4.21 -21.21 -18.98
N THR A 460 4.62 -20.75 -17.80
CA THR A 460 4.63 -19.28 -17.53
C THR A 460 5.74 -18.51 -18.24
N TYR A 461 6.89 -19.13 -18.54
CA TYR A 461 8.00 -18.44 -19.23
C TYR A 461 7.88 -18.51 -20.75
N ILE A 462 7.33 -19.59 -21.31
CA ILE A 462 7.16 -19.71 -22.77
C ILE A 462 5.97 -18.88 -23.26
N ASP A 463 4.89 -18.78 -22.48
CA ASP A 463 3.72 -17.97 -22.86
C ASP A 463 4.00 -16.46 -22.76
N GLU A 464 4.93 -16.01 -21.90
CA GLU A 464 5.32 -14.60 -21.82
C GLU A 464 6.25 -14.19 -22.96
N ASP A 465 7.25 -14.98 -23.35
CA ASP A 465 8.22 -14.58 -24.40
C ASP A 465 7.71 -14.82 -25.85
N SER A 466 6.90 -15.86 -26.10
CA SER A 466 6.44 -16.20 -27.47
C SER A 466 5.41 -15.22 -28.06
N ASP A 467 4.64 -14.55 -27.21
CA ASP A 467 3.67 -13.53 -27.60
C ASP A 467 4.37 -12.23 -28.06
N TYR A 468 5.58 -11.92 -27.55
CA TYR A 468 6.31 -10.68 -27.88
C TYR A 468 7.11 -10.74 -29.17
N ASP A 469 7.74 -11.89 -29.48
CA ASP A 469 8.45 -12.03 -30.77
C ASP A 469 7.49 -11.82 -31.94
N SER A 470 6.22 -12.21 -31.79
CA SER A 470 5.19 -12.04 -32.82
C SER A 470 4.81 -10.57 -33.06
N ASP A 471 4.67 -9.77 -31.99
CA ASP A 471 4.27 -8.35 -32.08
C ASP A 471 5.43 -7.46 -32.57
N GLU A 472 6.68 -7.74 -32.15
CA GLU A 472 7.87 -6.99 -32.61
C GLU A 472 8.22 -7.32 -34.07
N GLU A 473 8.01 -8.57 -34.51
CA GLU A 473 8.18 -8.99 -35.90
C GLU A 473 7.11 -8.40 -36.83
N LEU A 474 5.88 -8.16 -36.34
CA LEU A 474 4.84 -7.44 -37.07
C LEU A 474 5.17 -5.95 -37.24
N LEU A 475 5.68 -5.29 -36.19
CA LEU A 475 6.08 -3.87 -36.25
C LEU A 475 7.35 -3.63 -37.08
N ARG A 476 8.21 -4.64 -37.20
CA ARG A 476 9.41 -4.57 -38.05
C ARG A 476 9.10 -4.81 -39.54
N ASN A 477 7.96 -5.42 -39.84
CA ASN A 477 7.50 -5.75 -41.20
C ASN A 477 6.42 -4.80 -41.74
N SER A 478 6.02 -3.77 -40.98
CA SER A 478 5.20 -2.63 -41.46
C SER A 478 6.07 -1.39 -41.61
#